data_AF-A0A8C2VCJ4-F1
#
_entry.id   AF-A0A8C2VCJ4-F1
#
_cell.length_a   1.000
_cell.length_b   1.000
_cell.length_c   1.000
_cell.angle_alpha   90.00
_cell.angle_beta   90.00
_cell.angle_gamma   90.00
#
_symmetry.space_group_name_H-M   'P 1'
#
loop_
_entity.id
_entity.type
_entity.pdbx_description
1 polymer ?
#
loop_
_entity_poly.entity_id
_entity_poly.type
_entity_poly.pdbx_seq_one_letter_code
_entity_poly.pdbx_strand_id
1 'polypeptide(L)'
;ALGGALTRRAVTLRVLLKDALLEPGAGVLSIYYLGKKFIGDLQPDGRIVWQETGQVFNSPSAWATHCKKLVNPAKKSGCGWASVKYKGQKLDKYKAAWLRRHQLHIPIAVADESPASEAEEEELLMEEEEEEVLVGVSTEDKSRRPPGKGPTETGHMEATPPGKRTESKIRVPVRYCMLGSRDSARSPHTLVEVTSFSAINKFQPFNVAVSSNVLFLLDFHSHLTRSEVVGYLGGRWNINSQMLTVLRAFPCRSRLGDAEAAAATEEEIYQSLFLRGLSLVGWYHSHPHSPALPSLQDIDAQMDYQLRLQGASNGFQPCLALLCSPYYTGNPGPESKIAPFWVMPPPEMLLVDFYKGAPDLVRFQEAWSPEHSYLDKLKISLASRTPKDQGLSHVLEQVYSVLKQAG
;
A
#
# COMPACT_ATOMS: atom_id res chain seq x y z
N ALA A 1 -25.37 8.60 -5.52
CA ALA A 1 -24.64 9.60 -6.35
C ALA A 1 -23.27 9.84 -5.72
N LEU A 2 -22.19 9.37 -6.36
CA LEU A 2 -20.82 9.43 -5.85
C LEU A 2 -20.10 10.63 -6.47
N GLY A 3 -20.08 11.75 -5.77
CA GLY A 3 -19.33 12.96 -6.15
C GLY A 3 -17.91 12.92 -5.59
N GLY A 4 -16.99 12.23 -6.28
CA GLY A 4 -15.56 12.39 -6.07
C GLY A 4 -14.99 13.24 -7.20
N ALA A 5 -14.37 14.38 -6.89
CA ALA A 5 -13.75 15.26 -7.88
C ALA A 5 -12.69 14.50 -8.71
N LEU A 6 -13.03 14.11 -9.94
CA LEU A 6 -12.13 13.46 -10.88
C LEU A 6 -11.15 14.49 -11.43
N THR A 7 -9.89 14.38 -11.03
CA THR A 7 -8.82 15.25 -11.54
C THR A 7 -8.54 14.99 -13.02
N ARG A 8 -7.98 15.98 -13.74
CA ARG A 8 -7.49 15.87 -15.13
C ARG A 8 -6.54 14.67 -15.37
N ARG A 9 -6.03 13.99 -14.34
CA ARG A 9 -5.13 12.82 -14.48
C ARG A 9 -5.85 11.46 -14.39
N ALA A 10 -7.13 11.41 -14.03
CA ALA A 10 -7.87 10.15 -13.80
C ALA A 10 -8.60 9.58 -15.04
N VAL A 11 -8.66 10.33 -16.16
CA VAL A 11 -9.33 9.88 -17.38
C VAL A 11 -8.42 8.93 -18.18
N THR A 12 -8.84 7.68 -18.35
CA THR A 12 -8.14 6.65 -19.13
C THR A 12 -8.87 6.35 -20.44
N LEU A 13 -8.24 5.61 -21.37
CA LEU A 13 -8.93 5.11 -22.57
C LEU A 13 -10.15 4.26 -22.20
N ARG A 14 -10.04 3.43 -21.16
CA ARG A 14 -11.14 2.60 -20.65
C ARG A 14 -12.31 3.45 -20.13
N VAL A 15 -12.04 4.57 -19.44
CA VAL A 15 -13.09 5.52 -19.01
C VAL A 15 -13.80 6.11 -20.21
N LEU A 16 -13.05 6.56 -21.22
CA LEU A 16 -13.63 7.13 -22.43
C LEU A 16 -14.40 6.10 -23.27
N LEU A 17 -13.97 4.83 -23.26
CA LEU A 17 -14.69 3.70 -23.88
C LEU A 17 -15.98 3.38 -23.13
N LYS A 18 -15.94 3.34 -21.79
CA LYS A 18 -17.11 3.04 -20.94
C LYS A 18 -18.23 4.04 -21.14
N ASP A 19 -17.88 5.31 -21.30
CA ASP A 19 -18.85 6.39 -21.51
C ASP A 19 -19.14 6.65 -22.99
N ALA A 20 -18.71 5.73 -23.87
CA ALA A 20 -18.95 5.75 -25.32
C ALA A 20 -18.42 7.02 -26.04
N LEU A 21 -17.38 7.66 -25.52
CA LEU A 21 -16.66 8.73 -26.25
C LEU A 21 -15.63 8.17 -27.24
N LEU A 22 -15.20 6.94 -27.04
CA LEU A 22 -14.33 6.18 -27.95
C LEU A 22 -14.98 4.83 -28.24
N GLU A 23 -14.63 4.25 -29.37
CA GLU A 23 -14.99 2.88 -29.74
C GLU A 23 -13.72 2.05 -30.00
N PRO A 24 -13.69 0.78 -29.57
CA PRO A 24 -12.64 -0.16 -29.94
C PRO A 24 -12.57 -0.31 -31.46
N GLY A 25 -11.39 -0.58 -31.98
CA GLY A 25 -11.23 -0.81 -33.41
C GLY A 25 -9.79 -0.95 -33.86
N ALA A 26 -9.61 -1.58 -35.01
CA ALA A 26 -8.32 -1.71 -35.65
C ALA A 26 -7.87 -0.37 -36.27
N GLY A 27 -6.63 0.03 -36.04
CA GLY A 27 -6.00 1.20 -36.63
C GLY A 27 -6.58 2.55 -36.23
N VAL A 28 -7.40 2.60 -35.19
CA VAL A 28 -8.09 3.82 -34.77
C VAL A 28 -7.19 4.80 -34.00
N LEU A 29 -6.02 4.34 -33.53
CA LEU A 29 -5.03 5.17 -32.84
C LEU A 29 -3.81 5.43 -33.73
N SER A 30 -3.27 6.66 -33.66
CA SER A 30 -2.06 7.03 -34.40
C SER A 30 -1.15 7.97 -33.61
N ILE A 31 0.16 7.87 -33.88
CA ILE A 31 1.18 8.81 -33.42
C ILE A 31 1.99 9.27 -34.62
N TYR A 32 2.20 10.57 -34.73
CA TYR A 32 3.11 11.16 -35.72
C TYR A 32 4.26 11.82 -34.99
N TYR A 33 5.50 11.40 -35.28
CA TYR A 33 6.69 11.93 -34.62
C TYR A 33 7.89 11.92 -35.59
N LEU A 34 8.49 13.09 -35.81
CA LEU A 34 9.65 13.30 -36.68
C LEU A 34 9.52 12.58 -38.05
N GLY A 35 8.39 12.81 -38.73
CA GLY A 35 8.11 12.22 -40.05
C GLY A 35 7.67 10.75 -40.04
N LYS A 36 7.74 10.04 -38.90
CA LYS A 36 7.25 8.67 -38.79
C LYS A 36 5.83 8.62 -38.23
N LYS A 37 5.02 7.71 -38.78
CA LYS A 37 3.65 7.43 -38.35
C LYS A 37 3.58 6.03 -37.76
N PHE A 38 3.01 5.91 -36.56
CA PHE A 38 2.75 4.64 -35.89
C PHE A 38 1.25 4.44 -35.76
N ILE A 39 0.76 3.20 -35.96
CA ILE A 39 -0.66 2.85 -35.91
C ILE A 39 -0.93 1.80 -34.84
N GLY A 40 -1.96 2.01 -34.05
CA GLY A 40 -2.37 1.10 -32.99
C GLY A 40 -3.86 0.80 -33.00
N ASP A 41 -4.20 -0.41 -32.61
CA ASP A 41 -5.56 -0.87 -32.38
C ASP A 41 -5.98 -0.53 -30.95
N LEU A 42 -7.21 -0.05 -30.77
CA LEU A 42 -7.80 0.17 -29.45
C LEU A 42 -8.62 -1.06 -29.07
N GLN A 43 -8.23 -1.74 -28.00
CA GLN A 43 -8.92 -2.90 -27.48
C GLN A 43 -10.11 -2.51 -26.58
N PRO A 44 -11.13 -3.38 -26.40
CA PRO A 44 -12.28 -3.12 -25.54
C PRO A 44 -11.94 -2.85 -24.07
N ASP A 45 -10.81 -3.38 -23.59
CA ASP A 45 -10.32 -3.18 -22.22
C ASP A 45 -9.50 -1.88 -22.04
N GLY A 46 -9.31 -1.11 -23.11
CA GLY A 46 -8.55 0.14 -23.14
C GLY A 46 -7.04 -0.03 -23.37
N ARG A 47 -6.56 -1.25 -23.67
CA ARG A 47 -5.18 -1.49 -24.12
C ARG A 47 -4.99 -1.09 -25.57
N ILE A 48 -3.73 -0.83 -25.93
CA ILE A 48 -3.32 -0.46 -27.29
C ILE A 48 -2.44 -1.56 -27.86
N VAL A 49 -2.80 -2.12 -29.02
CA VAL A 49 -1.95 -3.09 -29.73
C VAL A 49 -1.26 -2.36 -30.88
N TRP A 50 0.07 -2.37 -30.92
CA TRP A 50 0.81 -1.76 -32.02
C TRP A 50 0.81 -2.68 -33.24
N GLN A 51 0.29 -2.21 -34.37
CA GLN A 51 0.06 -3.05 -35.56
C GLN A 51 1.33 -3.65 -36.17
N GLU A 52 2.48 -2.97 -36.06
CA GLU A 52 3.72 -3.45 -36.69
C GLU A 52 4.31 -4.68 -36.00
N THR A 53 4.11 -4.84 -34.68
CA THR A 53 4.76 -5.90 -33.89
C THR A 53 3.79 -6.74 -33.07
N GLY A 54 2.52 -6.33 -32.97
CA GLY A 54 1.55 -6.94 -32.07
C GLY A 54 1.78 -6.64 -30.59
N GLN A 55 2.75 -5.78 -30.24
CA GLN A 55 3.06 -5.46 -28.85
C GLN A 55 1.90 -4.71 -28.18
N VAL A 56 1.55 -5.13 -26.97
CA VAL A 56 0.43 -4.57 -26.20
C VAL A 56 0.94 -3.54 -25.18
N PHE A 57 0.27 -2.40 -25.12
CA PHE A 57 0.56 -1.30 -24.21
C PHE A 57 -0.65 -0.97 -23.34
N ASN A 58 -0.40 -0.78 -22.05
CA ASN A 58 -1.46 -0.52 -21.06
C ASN A 58 -1.86 0.97 -20.96
N SER A 59 -1.22 1.87 -21.72
CA SER A 59 -1.60 3.29 -21.75
C SER A 59 -1.11 4.04 -22.99
N PRO A 60 -1.77 5.16 -23.38
CA PRO A 60 -1.30 6.06 -24.44
C PRO A 60 0.12 6.60 -24.19
N SER A 61 0.48 6.85 -22.93
CA SER A 61 1.81 7.37 -22.54
C SER A 61 2.91 6.31 -22.70
N ALA A 62 2.64 5.06 -22.35
CA ALA A 62 3.57 3.95 -22.55
C ALA A 62 3.82 3.74 -24.05
N TRP A 63 2.75 3.67 -24.85
CA TRP A 63 2.86 3.51 -26.29
C TRP A 63 3.60 4.69 -26.95
N ALA A 64 3.24 5.94 -26.60
CA ALA A 64 3.90 7.11 -27.15
C ALA A 64 5.38 7.23 -26.78
N THR A 65 5.75 6.85 -25.55
CA THR A 65 7.15 6.83 -25.13
C THR A 65 7.93 5.77 -25.92
N HIS A 66 7.34 4.59 -26.12
CA HIS A 66 7.95 3.54 -26.91
C HIS A 66 8.20 3.97 -28.36
N CYS A 67 7.16 4.43 -29.06
CA CYS A 67 7.27 4.91 -30.44
C CYS A 67 8.30 6.04 -30.59
N LYS A 68 8.34 6.99 -29.67
CA LYS A 68 9.30 8.11 -29.73
C LYS A 68 10.74 7.67 -29.49
N LYS A 69 10.98 6.72 -28.58
CA LYS A 69 12.31 6.16 -28.33
C LYS A 69 12.88 5.40 -29.53
N LEU A 70 12.02 4.75 -30.33
CA LEU A 70 12.44 4.10 -31.58
C LEU A 70 12.97 5.10 -32.62
N VAL A 71 12.53 6.36 -32.57
CA VAL A 71 12.98 7.41 -33.50
C VAL A 71 14.11 8.24 -32.91
N ASN A 72 14.06 8.53 -31.60
CA ASN A 72 15.08 9.29 -30.89
C ASN A 72 15.38 8.64 -29.52
N PRO A 73 16.43 7.79 -29.42
CA PRO A 73 16.78 7.08 -28.20
C PRO A 73 17.13 7.98 -27.00
N ALA A 74 17.58 9.22 -27.24
CA ALA A 74 17.96 10.17 -26.18
C ALA A 74 16.75 10.85 -25.51
N LYS A 75 15.53 10.66 -26.02
CA LYS A 75 14.33 11.34 -25.49
C LYS A 75 13.90 10.74 -24.15
N LYS A 76 14.04 11.53 -23.07
CA LYS A 76 13.49 11.23 -21.74
C LYS A 76 12.02 11.68 -21.67
N SER A 77 11.12 10.71 -21.88
CA SER A 77 9.65 10.78 -21.68
C SER A 77 8.87 11.92 -22.39
N GLY A 78 7.56 11.73 -22.59
CA GLY A 78 6.68 12.73 -23.19
C GLY A 78 5.21 12.48 -22.86
N CYS A 79 4.38 13.52 -22.95
CA CYS A 79 2.95 13.44 -22.65
C CYS A 79 2.21 12.63 -23.75
N GLY A 80 1.76 11.41 -23.43
CA GLY A 80 1.07 10.52 -24.37
C GLY A 80 -0.24 11.07 -24.89
N TRP A 81 -1.02 11.75 -24.05
CA TRP A 81 -2.35 12.27 -24.39
C TRP A 81 -2.35 13.37 -25.46
N ALA A 82 -1.33 14.22 -25.44
CA ALA A 82 -1.14 15.28 -26.44
C ALA A 82 -0.57 14.74 -27.78
N SER A 83 0.00 13.53 -27.75
CA SER A 83 0.71 12.93 -28.88
C SER A 83 -0.12 11.89 -29.64
N VAL A 84 -0.95 11.14 -28.93
CA VAL A 84 -1.79 10.09 -29.51
C VAL A 84 -3.08 10.69 -30.04
N LYS A 85 -3.45 10.31 -31.27
CA LYS A 85 -4.69 10.71 -31.94
C LYS A 85 -5.61 9.52 -32.10
N TYR A 86 -6.88 9.66 -31.74
CA TYR A 86 -7.96 8.74 -32.08
C TYR A 86 -8.74 9.26 -33.27
N LYS A 87 -8.88 8.45 -34.33
CA LYS A 87 -9.53 8.81 -35.61
C LYS A 87 -9.10 10.22 -36.11
N GLY A 88 -7.81 10.54 -35.99
CA GLY A 88 -7.23 11.81 -36.44
C GLY A 88 -7.26 12.97 -35.41
N GLN A 89 -8.00 12.85 -34.32
CA GLN A 89 -8.11 13.90 -33.28
C GLN A 89 -7.32 13.52 -32.01
N LYS A 90 -6.58 14.47 -31.43
CA LYS A 90 -5.78 14.25 -30.21
C LYS A 90 -6.64 13.75 -29.06
N LEU A 91 -6.18 12.72 -28.33
CA LEU A 91 -6.90 12.16 -27.18
C LEU A 91 -7.16 13.20 -26.08
N ASP A 92 -6.31 14.22 -25.96
CA ASP A 92 -6.48 15.32 -25.01
C ASP A 92 -7.81 16.09 -25.21
N LYS A 93 -8.31 16.18 -26.45
CA LYS A 93 -9.60 16.82 -26.74
C LYS A 93 -10.78 16.00 -26.20
N TYR A 94 -10.77 14.68 -26.41
CA TYR A 94 -11.79 13.77 -25.86
C TYR A 94 -11.78 13.79 -24.33
N LYS A 95 -10.59 13.80 -23.76
CA LYS A 95 -10.37 13.91 -22.32
C LYS A 95 -10.91 15.21 -21.73
N ALA A 96 -10.65 16.35 -22.37
CA ALA A 96 -11.19 17.64 -21.95
C ALA A 96 -12.72 17.72 -22.11
N ALA A 97 -13.27 17.18 -23.18
CA ALA A 97 -14.72 17.11 -23.39
C ALA A 97 -15.42 16.29 -22.31
N TRP A 98 -14.85 15.13 -21.97
CA TRP A 98 -15.35 14.26 -20.90
C TRP A 98 -15.39 14.99 -19.55
N LEU A 99 -14.29 15.68 -19.20
CA LEU A 99 -14.19 16.42 -17.94
C LEU A 99 -15.22 17.56 -17.85
N ARG A 100 -15.42 18.33 -18.93
CA ARG A 100 -16.44 19.39 -18.97
C ARG A 100 -17.85 18.83 -18.75
N ARG A 101 -18.18 17.71 -19.39
CA ARG A 101 -19.50 17.06 -19.25
C ARG A 101 -19.76 16.57 -17.82
N HIS A 102 -18.72 16.13 -17.12
CA HIS A 102 -18.82 15.60 -15.76
C HIS A 102 -18.62 16.68 -14.66
N GLN A 103 -18.09 17.86 -15.00
CA GLN A 103 -18.05 19.02 -14.10
C GLN A 103 -19.35 19.83 -14.08
N LEU A 104 -20.14 19.79 -15.15
CA LEU A 104 -21.44 20.49 -15.25
C LEU A 104 -22.55 19.90 -14.36
N HIS A 105 -22.30 18.81 -13.65
CA HIS A 105 -23.31 18.11 -12.83
C HIS A 105 -23.17 18.34 -11.31
N ILE A 106 -22.37 19.33 -10.90
CA ILE A 106 -22.20 19.74 -9.49
C ILE A 106 -22.91 21.08 -9.27
N PRO A 107 -23.94 21.17 -8.39
CA PRO A 107 -24.51 22.47 -8.00
C PRO A 107 -23.44 23.31 -7.30
N ILE A 108 -23.21 24.52 -7.81
CA ILE A 108 -22.22 25.47 -7.30
C ILE A 108 -22.68 25.95 -5.92
N ALA A 109 -21.89 25.65 -4.89
CA ALA A 109 -21.98 26.31 -3.60
C ALA A 109 -20.56 26.67 -3.11
N VAL A 110 -20.33 27.98 -3.17
CA VAL A 110 -19.40 28.81 -2.39
C VAL A 110 -17.90 28.64 -2.66
N ALA A 111 -17.37 29.67 -3.33
CA ALA A 111 -15.97 30.01 -3.42
C ALA A 111 -15.38 30.32 -2.05
N ASP A 112 -14.16 29.85 -1.80
CA ASP A 112 -13.25 30.51 -0.87
C ASP A 112 -11.82 30.42 -1.42
N GLU A 113 -11.11 31.53 -1.26
CA GLU A 113 -9.94 31.92 -2.01
C GLU A 113 -8.69 31.10 -1.65
N SER A 114 -7.79 30.97 -2.62
CA SER A 114 -6.39 30.64 -2.37
C SER A 114 -5.54 31.70 -3.06
N PRO A 115 -4.56 32.33 -2.39
CA PRO A 115 -3.74 33.34 -3.01
C PRO A 115 -2.71 32.72 -3.95
N ALA A 116 -2.46 33.47 -5.02
CA ALA A 116 -1.55 33.18 -6.12
C ALA A 116 -0.07 33.38 -5.77
N SER A 117 0.78 32.64 -6.48
CA SER A 117 2.05 33.11 -7.07
C SER A 117 2.48 32.04 -8.10
N GLU A 118 2.28 32.31 -9.40
CA GLU A 118 3.31 32.77 -10.37
C GLU A 118 4.36 31.68 -10.68
N ALA A 119 4.72 31.33 -11.91
CA ALA A 119 4.74 32.08 -13.17
C ALA A 119 4.80 31.12 -14.40
N GLU A 120 4.16 31.57 -15.49
CA GLU A 120 4.63 31.65 -16.90
C GLU A 120 5.01 30.34 -17.65
N GLU A 121 4.74 30.09 -18.94
CA GLU A 121 4.57 30.88 -20.18
C GLU A 121 3.53 30.10 -21.06
N GLU A 122 2.88 30.53 -22.15
CA GLU A 122 3.06 31.58 -23.15
C GLU A 122 1.78 31.61 -24.03
N GLU A 123 1.68 32.61 -24.91
CA GLU A 123 0.71 32.85 -25.99
C GLU A 123 -0.54 33.73 -25.69
N LEU A 124 -0.24 35.03 -25.66
CA LEU A 124 -1.06 36.16 -26.13
C LEU A 124 -1.79 35.87 -27.45
N LEU A 125 -3.01 36.42 -27.62
CA LEU A 125 -3.38 37.35 -28.71
C LEU A 125 -4.76 38.02 -28.43
N MET A 126 -4.70 39.36 -28.33
CA MET A 126 -5.61 40.42 -28.87
C MET A 126 -7.08 40.46 -28.40
N GLU A 127 -7.45 41.50 -27.63
CA GLU A 127 -8.22 42.71 -28.07
C GLU A 127 -9.72 42.53 -27.68
N GLU A 128 -10.49 43.41 -27.06
CA GLU A 128 -10.48 44.84 -26.70
C GLU A 128 -11.48 45.03 -25.53
N GLU A 129 -11.17 45.97 -24.61
CA GLU A 129 -12.00 47.07 -24.02
C GLU A 129 -13.50 46.83 -23.66
N GLU A 130 -14.11 47.33 -22.57
CA GLU A 130 -13.99 48.62 -21.88
C GLU A 130 -14.40 48.53 -20.39
N GLU A 131 -14.03 49.61 -19.70
CA GLU A 131 -14.31 50.10 -18.33
C GLU A 131 -15.80 49.99 -17.88
N GLU A 132 -16.14 49.91 -16.60
CA GLU A 132 -16.18 51.08 -15.71
C GLU A 132 -16.06 50.78 -14.21
N VAL A 133 -15.69 51.85 -13.53
CA VAL A 133 -15.11 52.00 -12.21
C VAL A 133 -16.19 52.42 -11.19
N LEU A 134 -16.00 52.09 -9.91
CA LEU A 134 -15.95 53.04 -8.77
C LEU A 134 -16.50 52.48 -7.44
N VAL A 135 -15.55 52.36 -6.50
CA VAL A 135 -15.50 53.01 -5.17
C VAL A 135 -16.53 52.61 -4.10
N GLY A 136 -15.99 52.26 -2.91
CA GLY A 136 -16.63 52.71 -1.67
C GLY A 136 -16.48 51.87 -0.41
N VAL A 137 -15.27 51.83 0.17
CA VAL A 137 -14.98 52.11 1.60
C VAL A 137 -15.75 51.39 2.73
N SER A 138 -14.99 50.56 3.47
CA SER A 138 -14.80 50.50 4.95
C SER A 138 -16.00 50.44 5.92
N THR A 139 -15.99 49.47 6.84
CA THR A 139 -15.54 49.65 8.25
C THR A 139 -15.76 48.38 9.09
N GLU A 140 -14.73 48.02 9.88
CA GLU A 140 -14.77 47.10 11.01
C GLU A 140 -15.51 47.75 12.21
N ASP A 141 -16.08 46.98 13.15
CA ASP A 141 -15.41 46.69 14.45
C ASP A 141 -16.30 45.88 15.45
N LYS A 142 -15.59 44.99 16.16
CA LYS A 142 -15.72 44.41 17.52
C LYS A 142 -17.06 44.15 18.24
N SER A 143 -17.18 42.86 18.61
CA SER A 143 -17.18 42.29 19.99
C SER A 143 -18.12 42.82 21.08
N ARG A 144 -18.88 41.90 21.71
CA ARG A 144 -18.65 41.37 23.09
C ARG A 144 -19.76 40.40 23.56
N ARG A 145 -19.37 39.36 24.30
CA ARG A 145 -20.14 38.42 25.17
C ARG A 145 -20.07 38.92 26.64
N PRO A 146 -20.56 38.19 27.68
CA PRO A 146 -21.79 37.37 27.95
C PRO A 146 -22.41 37.84 29.33
N PRO A 147 -22.93 37.05 30.32
CA PRO A 147 -23.50 35.68 30.42
C PRO A 147 -24.83 35.57 31.23
N GLY A 148 -25.40 34.35 31.37
CA GLY A 148 -26.42 34.03 32.40
C GLY A 148 -26.85 32.55 32.43
N LYS A 149 -26.77 31.91 33.61
CA LYS A 149 -27.03 30.48 33.91
C LYS A 149 -28.44 30.25 34.51
N GLY A 150 -29.14 29.20 34.03
CA GLY A 150 -30.12 28.24 34.67
C GLY A 150 -31.17 28.71 35.69
N PRO A 151 -31.92 27.79 36.38
CA PRO A 151 -32.20 26.35 36.15
C PRO A 151 -33.71 25.96 36.38
N THR A 152 -34.16 24.74 36.04
CA THR A 152 -34.91 23.79 36.93
C THR A 152 -35.35 22.49 36.24
N GLU A 153 -35.34 21.41 37.03
CA GLU A 153 -35.60 19.99 36.73
C GLU A 153 -37.06 19.55 36.96
N THR A 154 -37.42 18.35 36.48
CA THR A 154 -38.23 17.24 37.09
C THR A 154 -38.72 16.34 35.94
N GLY A 155 -38.79 15.00 35.95
CA GLY A 155 -38.58 13.93 36.92
C GLY A 155 -38.88 12.57 36.22
N HIS A 156 -38.34 11.49 36.78
CA HIS A 156 -38.21 10.09 36.31
C HIS A 156 -39.49 9.26 36.02
N MET A 157 -39.37 8.20 35.19
CA MET A 157 -39.78 6.81 35.51
C MET A 157 -38.87 5.75 34.82
N GLU A 158 -38.40 4.78 35.62
CA GLU A 158 -37.69 3.50 35.36
C GLU A 158 -38.59 2.42 34.67
N ALA A 159 -38.18 1.25 34.14
CA ALA A 159 -36.92 0.50 33.99
C ALA A 159 -37.11 -0.70 33.02
N THR A 160 -36.04 -1.17 32.35
CA THR A 160 -35.53 -2.58 32.35
C THR A 160 -34.23 -2.70 31.53
N PRO A 161 -33.28 -3.58 31.90
CA PRO A 161 -31.86 -3.45 31.53
C PRO A 161 -31.50 -4.15 30.21
N PRO A 162 -30.48 -3.68 29.46
CA PRO A 162 -30.00 -4.37 28.28
C PRO A 162 -29.18 -5.61 28.66
N GLY A 163 -29.42 -6.69 27.94
CA GLY A 163 -28.73 -7.98 28.09
C GLY A 163 -27.21 -7.83 28.12
N LYS A 164 -26.59 -8.66 28.96
CA LYS A 164 -25.14 -8.83 29.13
C LYS A 164 -24.42 -8.72 27.78
N ARG A 165 -23.78 -7.56 27.54
CA ARG A 165 -22.63 -7.51 26.63
C ARG A 165 -21.59 -8.42 27.24
N THR A 166 -21.19 -9.44 26.51
CA THR A 166 -20.02 -10.25 26.81
C THR A 166 -18.87 -9.27 27.05
N GLU A 167 -18.45 -9.11 28.31
CA GLU A 167 -17.23 -8.38 28.63
C GLU A 167 -16.13 -9.04 27.79
N SER A 168 -15.63 -8.30 26.81
CA SER A 168 -14.43 -8.64 26.08
C SER A 168 -13.30 -8.61 27.11
N LYS A 169 -13.06 -9.75 27.76
CA LYS A 169 -11.89 -9.95 28.63
C LYS A 169 -10.70 -9.38 27.90
N ILE A 170 -10.07 -8.36 28.49
CA ILE A 170 -8.86 -7.73 27.93
C ILE A 170 -7.89 -8.87 27.66
N ARG A 171 -7.66 -9.16 26.37
CA ARG A 171 -6.79 -10.26 25.96
C ARG A 171 -5.37 -9.85 26.32
N VAL A 172 -4.82 -10.47 27.35
CA VAL A 172 -3.45 -10.21 27.79
C VAL A 172 -2.51 -10.58 26.64
N PRO A 173 -1.75 -9.61 26.09
CA PRO A 173 -0.78 -9.90 25.05
C PRO A 173 0.27 -10.89 25.56
N VAL A 174 0.74 -11.77 24.68
CA VAL A 174 1.78 -12.75 25.01
C VAL A 174 3.09 -12.39 24.32
N ARG A 175 4.21 -12.66 24.97
CA ARG A 175 5.53 -12.60 24.33
C ARG A 175 5.65 -13.71 23.30
N TYR A 176 6.23 -13.38 22.15
CA TYR A 176 6.47 -14.35 21.08
C TYR A 176 7.26 -15.58 21.55
N CYS A 177 8.28 -15.40 22.42
CA CYS A 177 9.07 -16.52 22.96
C CYS A 177 8.25 -17.53 23.80
N MET A 178 7.05 -17.17 24.27
CA MET A 178 6.16 -18.06 25.02
C MET A 178 5.20 -18.85 24.12
N LEU A 179 5.21 -18.61 22.81
CA LEU A 179 4.31 -19.28 21.86
C LEU A 179 4.74 -20.71 21.53
N GLY A 180 6.02 -21.06 21.70
CA GLY A 180 6.52 -22.42 21.43
C GLY A 180 6.35 -22.85 19.96
N SER A 181 6.27 -24.16 19.72
CA SER A 181 5.92 -24.70 18.39
C SER A 181 4.46 -24.39 18.04
N ARG A 182 4.17 -24.21 16.75
CA ARG A 182 2.86 -23.80 16.23
C ARG A 182 1.78 -24.80 16.67
N ASP A 183 1.00 -24.41 17.66
CA ASP A 183 -0.10 -25.19 18.21
C ASP A 183 -1.42 -24.74 17.57
N SER A 184 -2.01 -25.61 16.76
CA SER A 184 -3.29 -25.38 16.07
C SER A 184 -4.46 -25.12 17.03
N ALA A 185 -4.33 -25.39 18.33
CA ALA A 185 -5.34 -25.08 19.33
C ALA A 185 -5.34 -23.60 19.78
N ARG A 186 -4.30 -22.82 19.43
CA ARG A 186 -4.22 -21.40 19.82
C ARG A 186 -5.15 -20.54 18.97
N SER A 187 -5.86 -19.63 19.63
CA SER A 187 -6.78 -18.72 18.94
C SER A 187 -6.00 -17.79 17.98
N PRO A 188 -6.42 -17.63 16.71
CA PRO A 188 -5.79 -16.73 15.76
C PRO A 188 -5.80 -15.26 16.22
N HIS A 189 -6.74 -14.91 17.11
CA HIS A 189 -6.88 -13.57 17.64
C HIS A 189 -6.09 -13.33 18.95
N THR A 190 -5.14 -14.20 19.26
CA THR A 190 -4.20 -14.02 20.38
C THR A 190 -3.26 -12.86 20.05
N LEU A 191 -3.23 -11.82 20.91
CA LEU A 191 -2.35 -10.66 20.73
C LEU A 191 -0.92 -10.98 21.13
N VAL A 192 0.04 -10.46 20.37
CA VAL A 192 1.47 -10.69 20.58
C VAL A 192 2.18 -9.37 20.84
N GLU A 193 3.06 -9.36 21.83
CA GLU A 193 3.91 -8.19 22.11
C GLU A 193 4.89 -7.94 20.96
N VAL A 194 5.00 -6.67 20.56
CA VAL A 194 6.03 -6.23 19.61
C VAL A 194 7.32 -5.91 20.35
N THR A 195 8.46 -6.24 19.76
CA THR A 195 9.79 -5.94 20.29
C THR A 195 10.55 -5.08 19.29
N SER A 196 11.26 -4.06 19.76
CA SER A 196 12.12 -3.25 18.90
C SER A 196 13.36 -4.04 18.45
N PHE A 197 13.90 -3.73 17.27
CA PHE A 197 15.11 -4.39 16.77
C PHE A 197 16.30 -4.21 17.72
N SER A 198 16.44 -3.03 18.34
CA SER A 198 17.50 -2.77 19.32
C SER A 198 17.38 -3.63 20.57
N ALA A 199 16.17 -3.90 21.05
CA ALA A 199 15.96 -4.75 22.23
C ALA A 199 16.37 -6.22 22.01
N ILE A 200 16.51 -6.66 20.77
CA ILE A 200 17.00 -8.00 20.39
C ILE A 200 18.39 -7.96 19.72
N ASN A 201 19.13 -6.86 19.86
CA ASN A 201 20.45 -6.67 19.23
C ASN A 201 20.46 -6.92 17.71
N LYS A 202 19.40 -6.50 17.02
CA LYS A 202 19.28 -6.55 15.55
C LYS A 202 19.21 -5.14 14.98
N PHE A 203 19.58 -5.01 13.71
CA PHE A 203 19.39 -3.78 12.96
C PHE A 203 17.99 -3.75 12.36
N GLN A 204 17.39 -2.56 12.32
CA GLN A 204 16.18 -2.35 11.56
C GLN A 204 16.48 -2.54 10.06
N PRO A 205 15.68 -3.34 9.32
CA PRO A 205 16.02 -3.74 7.96
C PRO A 205 15.89 -2.61 6.92
N PHE A 206 15.14 -1.55 7.24
CA PHE A 206 14.94 -0.39 6.38
C PHE A 206 14.37 0.79 7.17
N ASN A 207 14.65 2.02 6.71
CA ASN A 207 14.08 3.23 7.25
C ASN A 207 12.65 3.42 6.76
N VAL A 208 11.79 4.01 7.60
CA VAL A 208 10.38 4.27 7.27
C VAL A 208 10.09 5.75 7.44
N ALA A 209 9.51 6.36 6.41
CA ALA A 209 8.93 7.70 6.46
C ALA A 209 7.45 7.61 6.11
N VAL A 210 6.56 8.04 7.01
CA VAL A 210 5.10 8.01 6.80
C VAL A 210 4.58 9.43 6.68
N SER A 211 3.86 9.73 5.60
CA SER A 211 3.20 11.03 5.43
C SER A 211 2.11 11.22 6.49
N SER A 212 2.01 12.42 7.07
CA SER A 212 0.94 12.77 8.01
C SER A 212 -0.47 12.55 7.45
N ASN A 213 -0.66 12.75 6.13
CA ASN A 213 -1.93 12.46 5.45
C ASN A 213 -2.33 10.99 5.51
N VAL A 214 -1.37 10.07 5.59
CA VAL A 214 -1.62 8.63 5.76
C VAL A 214 -2.18 8.38 7.14
N LEU A 215 -1.52 8.93 8.18
CA LEU A 215 -1.94 8.79 9.56
C LEU A 215 -3.34 9.39 9.78
N PHE A 216 -3.59 10.59 9.27
CA PHE A 216 -4.89 11.25 9.34
C PHE A 216 -6.01 10.41 8.70
N LEU A 217 -5.83 9.94 7.46
CA LEU A 217 -6.89 9.22 6.75
C LEU A 217 -7.14 7.83 7.36
N LEU A 218 -6.09 7.13 7.77
CA LEU A 218 -6.20 5.85 8.46
C LEU A 218 -6.92 6.00 9.80
N ASP A 219 -6.59 7.02 10.57
CA ASP A 219 -7.20 7.29 11.86
C ASP A 219 -8.68 7.66 11.69
N PHE A 220 -8.97 8.60 10.78
CA PHE A 220 -10.33 8.97 10.42
C PHE A 220 -11.15 7.76 9.97
N HIS A 221 -10.60 6.91 9.09
CA HIS A 221 -11.27 5.69 8.63
C HIS A 221 -11.62 4.75 9.79
N SER A 222 -10.69 4.60 10.74
CA SER A 222 -10.86 3.75 11.93
C SER A 222 -11.96 4.26 12.86
N HIS A 223 -12.29 5.55 12.79
CA HIS A 223 -13.36 6.15 13.59
C HIS A 223 -14.76 6.04 12.97
N LEU A 224 -14.88 5.75 11.67
CA LEU A 224 -16.18 5.73 11.00
C LEU A 224 -17.08 4.55 11.39
N THR A 225 -16.54 3.56 12.09
CA THR A 225 -17.28 2.37 12.52
C THR A 225 -16.72 1.83 13.83
N ARG A 226 -17.52 0.99 14.52
CA ARG A 226 -17.08 0.21 15.68
C ARG A 226 -16.52 -1.16 15.31
N SER A 227 -16.68 -1.56 14.04
CA SER A 227 -16.10 -2.78 13.49
C SER A 227 -14.69 -2.52 12.97
N GLU A 228 -13.92 -3.58 12.76
CA GLU A 228 -12.60 -3.46 12.16
C GLU A 228 -12.70 -2.96 10.72
N VAL A 229 -11.77 -2.08 10.34
CA VAL A 229 -11.59 -1.61 8.95
C VAL A 229 -10.22 -1.99 8.45
N VAL A 230 -10.10 -2.18 7.14
CA VAL A 230 -8.83 -2.51 6.48
C VAL A 230 -8.54 -1.54 5.34
N GLY A 231 -7.28 -1.43 4.95
CA GLY A 231 -6.90 -0.68 3.76
C GLY A 231 -5.44 -0.90 3.35
N TYR A 232 -5.09 -0.38 2.18
CA TYR A 232 -3.76 -0.53 1.59
C TYR A 232 -2.93 0.75 1.73
N LEU A 233 -1.60 0.59 1.72
CA LEU A 233 -0.64 1.68 1.80
C LEU A 233 0.13 1.78 0.48
N GLY A 234 0.10 2.96 -0.13
CA GLY A 234 0.84 3.28 -1.35
C GLY A 234 2.03 4.19 -1.09
N GLY A 235 3.14 3.88 -1.74
CA GLY A 235 4.41 4.54 -1.45
C GLY A 235 5.50 4.26 -2.46
N ARG A 236 6.75 4.48 -2.03
CA ARG A 236 7.96 4.25 -2.83
C ARG A 236 9.02 3.57 -1.98
N TRP A 237 9.73 2.63 -2.60
CA TRP A 237 10.91 2.00 -2.04
C TRP A 237 12.16 2.55 -2.75
N ASN A 238 13.11 3.06 -1.98
CA ASN A 238 14.42 3.44 -2.48
C ASN A 238 15.47 2.45 -1.95
N ILE A 239 15.96 1.58 -2.84
CA ILE A 239 16.94 0.55 -2.51
C ILE A 239 18.30 1.13 -2.11
N ASN A 240 18.71 2.26 -2.70
CA ASN A 240 20.02 2.86 -2.45
C ASN A 240 20.11 3.45 -1.05
N SER A 241 19.04 4.07 -0.56
CA SER A 241 18.96 4.66 0.78
C SER A 241 18.26 3.75 1.80
N GLN A 242 17.88 2.54 1.39
CA GLN A 242 17.04 1.61 2.15
C GLN A 242 15.84 2.29 2.84
N MET A 243 15.12 3.15 2.10
CA MET A 243 14.04 3.97 2.65
C MET A 243 12.69 3.63 2.03
N LEU A 244 11.75 3.21 2.88
CA LEU A 244 10.34 3.05 2.55
C LEU A 244 9.59 4.34 2.86
N THR A 245 9.07 5.01 1.84
CA THR A 245 8.23 6.20 2.01
C THR A 245 6.77 5.86 1.76
N VAL A 246 5.94 5.93 2.80
CA VAL A 246 4.49 5.72 2.72
C VAL A 246 3.79 7.05 2.47
N LEU A 247 3.14 7.18 1.32
CA LEU A 247 2.66 8.47 0.79
C LEU A 247 1.14 8.61 0.84
N ARG A 248 0.39 7.51 0.73
CA ARG A 248 -1.09 7.51 0.71
C ARG A 248 -1.67 6.25 1.36
N ALA A 249 -2.80 6.41 2.06
CA ALA A 249 -3.66 5.31 2.47
C ALA A 249 -4.81 5.15 1.48
N PHE A 250 -5.25 3.91 1.28
CA PHE A 250 -6.37 3.52 0.42
C PHE A 250 -7.35 2.68 1.24
N PRO A 251 -8.37 3.31 1.87
CA PRO A 251 -9.39 2.61 2.62
C PRO A 251 -10.13 1.58 1.77
N CYS A 252 -10.26 0.34 2.25
CA CYS A 252 -11.14 -0.64 1.61
C CYS A 252 -12.59 -0.31 1.96
N ARG A 253 -13.38 0.01 0.94
CA ARG A 253 -14.78 0.44 1.07
C ARG A 253 -15.77 -0.73 0.97
N SER A 254 -15.37 -1.90 1.45
CA SER A 254 -16.19 -3.10 1.52
C SER A 254 -16.35 -3.55 2.98
N ARG A 255 -17.43 -4.27 3.27
CA ARG A 255 -17.59 -4.92 4.58
C ARG A 255 -16.67 -6.15 4.62
N LEU A 256 -16.09 -6.43 5.80
CA LEU A 256 -15.34 -7.66 6.02
C LEU A 256 -16.22 -8.88 5.70
N GLY A 257 -15.71 -9.79 4.85
CA GLY A 257 -16.40 -11.01 4.42
C GLY A 257 -17.17 -10.91 3.09
N ASP A 258 -17.28 -9.72 2.49
CA ASP A 258 -17.88 -9.56 1.15
C ASP A 258 -16.81 -9.72 0.06
N ALA A 259 -16.65 -10.96 -0.43
CA ALA A 259 -15.59 -11.32 -1.38
C ALA A 259 -15.73 -10.63 -2.74
N GLU A 260 -16.97 -10.44 -3.22
CA GLU A 260 -17.23 -9.82 -4.52
C GLU A 260 -16.93 -8.32 -4.49
N ALA A 261 -17.42 -7.62 -3.45
CA ALA A 261 -17.10 -6.21 -3.26
C ALA A 261 -15.61 -5.97 -2.95
N ALA A 262 -14.96 -6.90 -2.23
CA ALA A 262 -13.53 -6.83 -1.95
C ALA A 262 -12.68 -6.89 -3.22
N ALA A 263 -12.99 -7.80 -4.15
CA ALA A 263 -12.25 -7.92 -5.41
C ALA A 263 -12.36 -6.64 -6.27
N ALA A 264 -13.57 -6.08 -6.39
CA ALA A 264 -13.78 -4.82 -7.11
C ALA A 264 -13.03 -3.65 -6.44
N THR A 265 -13.10 -3.55 -5.11
CA THR A 265 -12.40 -2.53 -4.33
C THR A 265 -10.88 -2.64 -4.50
N GLU A 266 -10.35 -3.86 -4.49
CA GLU A 266 -8.93 -4.11 -4.67
C GLU A 266 -8.46 -3.73 -6.09
N GLU A 267 -9.22 -4.06 -7.13
CA GLU A 267 -8.93 -3.62 -8.50
C GLU A 267 -8.89 -2.09 -8.60
N GLU A 268 -9.88 -1.40 -8.00
CA GLU A 268 -9.91 0.07 -7.95
C GLU A 268 -8.68 0.66 -7.25
N ILE A 269 -8.24 0.05 -6.15
CA ILE A 269 -7.06 0.50 -5.42
C ILE A 269 -5.79 0.28 -6.26
N TYR A 270 -5.63 -0.87 -6.91
CA TYR A 270 -4.50 -1.12 -7.80
C TYR A 270 -4.45 -0.12 -8.96
N GLN A 271 -5.61 0.17 -9.56
CA GLN A 271 -5.70 1.21 -10.59
C GLN A 271 -5.30 2.58 -10.03
N SER A 272 -5.76 2.94 -8.82
CA SER A 272 -5.38 4.22 -8.21
C SER A 272 -3.90 4.30 -7.84
N LEU A 273 -3.27 3.21 -7.39
CA LEU A 273 -1.83 3.15 -7.15
C LEU A 273 -1.06 3.42 -8.43
N PHE A 274 -1.42 2.70 -9.50
CA PHE A 274 -0.83 2.86 -10.83
C PHE A 274 -0.97 4.29 -11.36
N LEU A 275 -2.18 4.87 -11.30
CA LEU A 275 -2.46 6.23 -11.77
C LEU A 275 -1.65 7.31 -11.01
N ARG A 276 -1.23 7.01 -9.79
CA ARG A 276 -0.44 7.92 -8.94
C ARG A 276 1.05 7.64 -9.00
N GLY A 277 1.50 6.63 -9.76
CA GLY A 277 2.90 6.20 -9.80
C GLY A 277 3.40 5.78 -8.41
N LEU A 278 2.54 5.09 -7.66
CA LEU A 278 2.82 4.52 -6.35
C LEU A 278 2.88 3.00 -6.45
N SER A 279 3.75 2.40 -5.66
CA SER A 279 3.76 0.96 -5.44
C SER A 279 2.93 0.62 -4.20
N LEU A 280 2.37 -0.58 -4.17
CA LEU A 280 1.85 -1.16 -2.94
C LEU A 280 3.04 -1.43 -1.99
N VAL A 281 3.00 -0.85 -0.80
CA VAL A 281 4.11 -0.90 0.18
C VAL A 281 3.68 -1.40 1.55
N GLY A 282 2.41 -1.75 1.71
CA GLY A 282 1.88 -2.13 3.00
C GLY A 282 0.37 -2.14 3.07
N TRP A 283 -0.11 -2.31 4.29
CA TRP A 283 -1.53 -2.37 4.61
C TRP A 283 -1.77 -1.83 6.03
N TYR A 284 -3.02 -1.59 6.36
CA TYR A 284 -3.41 -1.23 7.71
C TYR A 284 -4.73 -1.86 8.08
N HIS A 285 -4.95 -2.01 9.38
CA HIS A 285 -6.29 -2.22 9.91
C HIS A 285 -6.47 -1.60 11.29
N SER A 286 -7.71 -1.58 11.76
CA SER A 286 -8.03 -1.13 13.11
C SER A 286 -8.30 -2.28 14.06
N HIS A 287 -7.89 -2.13 15.32
CA HIS A 287 -8.38 -2.84 16.48
C HIS A 287 -9.22 -1.87 17.33
N PRO A 288 -10.53 -1.68 17.05
CA PRO A 288 -11.33 -0.61 17.65
C PRO A 288 -11.27 -0.60 19.18
N HIS A 289 -11.36 -1.76 19.82
CA HIS A 289 -11.45 -1.89 21.28
C HIS A 289 -10.33 -2.75 21.89
N SER A 290 -9.28 -3.03 21.12
CA SER A 290 -8.12 -3.82 21.57
C SER A 290 -6.84 -3.00 21.39
N PRO A 291 -5.76 -3.30 22.14
CA PRO A 291 -4.48 -2.62 21.95
C PRO A 291 -4.02 -2.65 20.48
N ALA A 292 -3.28 -1.61 20.07
CA ALA A 292 -2.56 -1.57 18.80
C ALA A 292 -1.34 -2.52 18.83
N LEU A 293 -1.62 -3.83 18.93
CA LEU A 293 -0.68 -4.93 18.92
C LEU A 293 -1.20 -5.98 17.93
N PRO A 294 -0.30 -6.66 17.18
CA PRO A 294 -0.72 -7.64 16.19
C PRO A 294 -1.25 -8.91 16.86
N SER A 295 -2.24 -9.52 16.23
CA SER A 295 -2.69 -10.88 16.51
C SER A 295 -1.86 -11.93 15.76
N LEU A 296 -2.01 -13.22 16.09
CA LEU A 296 -1.38 -14.29 15.30
C LEU A 296 -1.85 -14.26 13.83
N GLN A 297 -3.13 -13.96 13.60
CA GLN A 297 -3.68 -13.76 12.26
C GLN A 297 -3.00 -12.60 11.52
N ASP A 298 -2.72 -11.50 12.21
CA ASP A 298 -2.07 -10.32 11.62
C ASP A 298 -0.62 -10.62 11.26
N ILE A 299 0.06 -11.42 12.09
CA ILE A 299 1.43 -11.89 11.86
C ILE A 299 1.47 -12.79 10.62
N ASP A 300 0.56 -13.74 10.50
CA ASP A 300 0.46 -14.62 9.32
C ASP A 300 0.17 -13.80 8.06
N ALA A 301 -0.81 -12.89 8.11
CA ALA A 301 -1.14 -12.00 7.00
C ALA A 301 0.05 -11.12 6.60
N GLN A 302 0.78 -10.56 7.57
CA GLN A 302 1.96 -9.74 7.32
C GLN A 302 3.09 -10.55 6.67
N MET A 303 3.31 -11.80 7.11
CA MET A 303 4.29 -12.69 6.47
C MET A 303 3.94 -12.94 5.01
N ASP A 304 2.67 -13.26 4.74
CA ASP A 304 2.16 -13.49 3.39
C ASP A 304 2.34 -12.25 2.50
N TYR A 305 2.02 -11.05 3.00
CA TYR A 305 2.22 -9.81 2.23
C TYR A 305 3.71 -9.51 1.99
N GLN A 306 4.59 -9.74 2.97
CA GLN A 306 6.03 -9.60 2.79
C GLN A 306 6.56 -10.53 1.70
N LEU A 307 6.13 -11.80 1.69
CA LEU A 307 6.54 -12.78 0.68
C LEU A 307 6.02 -12.41 -0.71
N ARG A 308 4.74 -12.04 -0.82
CA ARG A 308 4.13 -11.63 -2.10
C ARG A 308 4.82 -10.42 -2.71
N LEU A 309 5.22 -9.45 -1.89
CA LEU A 309 5.83 -8.21 -2.37
C LEU A 309 7.32 -8.34 -2.72
N GLN A 310 8.04 -9.33 -2.20
CA GLN A 310 9.44 -9.59 -2.58
C GLN A 310 9.61 -9.94 -4.08
N GLY A 311 8.57 -10.48 -4.74
CA GLY A 311 8.59 -10.76 -6.19
C GLY A 311 9.53 -11.89 -6.61
N ALA A 312 9.60 -12.17 -7.92
CA ALA A 312 10.42 -13.26 -8.50
C ALA A 312 11.88 -12.87 -8.77
N SER A 313 12.21 -11.58 -8.65
CA SER A 313 13.59 -11.08 -8.71
C SER A 313 14.17 -11.04 -7.30
N ASN A 314 15.45 -11.36 -7.11
CA ASN A 314 16.20 -11.27 -5.84
C ASN A 314 16.25 -9.85 -5.19
N GLY A 315 15.35 -8.94 -5.53
CA GLY A 315 15.24 -7.61 -4.95
C GLY A 315 14.38 -7.63 -3.67
N PHE A 316 14.90 -7.03 -2.61
CA PHE A 316 14.12 -6.78 -1.40
C PHE A 316 13.11 -5.65 -1.66
N GLN A 317 11.82 -5.93 -1.48
CA GLN A 317 10.76 -4.92 -1.43
C GLN A 317 10.04 -5.01 -0.07
N PRO A 318 10.12 -3.95 0.77
CA PRO A 318 9.52 -3.99 2.09
C PRO A 318 8.00 -3.87 2.05
N CYS A 319 7.36 -4.48 3.04
CA CYS A 319 5.93 -4.37 3.31
C CYS A 319 5.74 -3.91 4.76
N LEU A 320 5.02 -2.82 4.99
CA LEU A 320 4.74 -2.31 6.34
C LEU A 320 3.28 -2.54 6.73
N ALA A 321 3.03 -3.01 7.95
CA ALA A 321 1.70 -3.03 8.54
C ALA A 321 1.51 -1.89 9.56
N LEU A 322 0.35 -1.25 9.55
CA LEU A 322 -0.05 -0.27 10.56
C LEU A 322 -1.32 -0.74 11.28
N LEU A 323 -1.31 -0.72 12.61
CA LEU A 323 -2.47 -1.01 13.45
C LEU A 323 -2.98 0.26 14.10
N CYS A 324 -4.28 0.55 13.96
CA CYS A 324 -4.93 1.67 14.63
C CYS A 324 -5.83 1.19 15.76
N SER A 325 -5.71 1.77 16.94
CA SER A 325 -6.57 1.48 18.08
C SER A 325 -7.28 2.75 18.56
N PRO A 326 -8.46 3.07 18.01
CA PRO A 326 -9.15 4.33 18.28
C PRO A 326 -9.94 4.37 19.59
N TYR A 327 -10.50 3.24 20.05
CA TYR A 327 -11.42 3.20 21.20
C TYR A 327 -10.96 2.27 22.32
N TYR A 328 -9.67 1.88 22.33
CA TYR A 328 -9.13 1.08 23.41
C TYR A 328 -8.96 1.91 24.67
N THR A 329 -9.65 1.53 25.74
CA THR A 329 -9.66 2.26 27.01
C THR A 329 -8.32 2.27 27.73
N GLY A 330 -7.38 1.42 27.33
CA GLY A 330 -6.00 1.43 27.85
C GLY A 330 -5.06 2.37 27.11
N ASN A 331 -5.54 3.18 26.16
CA ASN A 331 -4.75 4.28 25.59
C ASN A 331 -4.52 5.37 26.65
N PRO A 332 -3.38 6.10 26.60
CA PRO A 332 -3.04 7.11 27.61
C PRO A 332 -3.95 8.34 27.58
N GLY A 333 -4.71 8.54 26.50
CA GLY A 333 -5.61 9.67 26.30
C GLY A 333 -6.68 9.34 25.26
N PRO A 334 -7.44 10.35 24.81
CA PRO A 334 -8.49 10.19 23.80
C PRO A 334 -7.96 9.95 22.38
N GLU A 335 -6.64 10.06 22.19
CA GLU A 335 -5.97 9.85 20.92
C GLU A 335 -5.92 8.37 20.55
N SER A 336 -6.10 8.08 19.26
CA SER A 336 -5.82 6.77 18.70
C SER A 336 -4.35 6.39 18.87
N LYS A 337 -4.10 5.13 19.21
CA LYS A 337 -2.76 4.56 19.12
C LYS A 337 -2.55 3.95 17.74
N ILE A 338 -1.59 4.48 16.98
CA ILE A 338 -1.16 3.90 15.70
C ILE A 338 0.20 3.24 15.90
N ALA A 339 0.30 1.94 15.62
CA ALA A 339 1.51 1.17 15.81
C ALA A 339 1.95 0.50 14.49
N PRO A 340 3.13 0.82 13.95
CA PRO A 340 3.73 0.05 12.87
C PRO A 340 4.29 -1.27 13.38
N PHE A 341 4.19 -2.32 12.58
CA PHE A 341 4.92 -3.57 12.82
C PHE A 341 5.43 -4.20 11.51
N TRP A 342 6.44 -5.04 11.66
CA TRP A 342 7.06 -5.83 10.61
C TRP A 342 7.45 -7.18 11.21
N VAL A 343 7.28 -8.26 10.47
CA VAL A 343 7.58 -9.60 10.97
C VAL A 343 8.93 -10.03 10.42
N MET A 344 9.87 -10.33 11.31
CA MET A 344 11.13 -10.94 10.92
C MET A 344 10.83 -12.29 10.29
N PRO A 345 11.17 -12.53 9.00
CA PRO A 345 11.14 -13.86 8.45
C PRO A 345 11.90 -14.76 9.42
N PRO A 346 11.38 -15.95 9.74
CA PRO A 346 12.19 -16.89 10.51
C PRO A 346 13.55 -16.97 9.81
N PRO A 347 14.67 -16.93 10.57
CA PRO A 347 15.94 -17.38 10.02
C PRO A 347 15.64 -18.69 9.30
N GLU A 348 16.17 -18.91 8.08
CA GLU A 348 16.02 -20.20 7.38
C GLU A 348 16.09 -21.28 8.45
N MET A 349 14.97 -21.94 8.70
CA MET A 349 14.86 -22.82 9.86
C MET A 349 15.93 -23.86 9.61
N LEU A 350 17.02 -23.78 10.38
CA LEU A 350 18.16 -24.65 10.15
C LEU A 350 17.58 -26.06 10.20
N LEU A 351 17.91 -26.92 9.24
CA LEU A 351 17.33 -28.27 9.18
C LEU A 351 17.43 -28.98 10.55
N VAL A 352 18.48 -28.67 11.32
CA VAL A 352 18.65 -29.10 12.71
C VAL A 352 17.54 -28.63 13.67
N ASP A 353 17.05 -27.40 13.56
CA ASP A 353 15.97 -26.86 14.39
C ASP A 353 14.62 -27.51 14.05
N PHE A 354 14.39 -27.83 12.76
CA PHE A 354 13.17 -28.54 12.34
C PHE A 354 13.07 -29.94 12.98
N TYR A 355 14.17 -30.69 12.98
CA TYR A 355 14.20 -32.04 13.55
C TYR A 355 14.50 -32.08 15.05
N LYS A 356 14.71 -30.94 15.72
CA LYS A 356 15.11 -30.87 17.14
C LYS A 356 14.16 -31.61 18.11
N GLY A 357 12.89 -31.75 17.74
CA GLY A 357 11.87 -32.48 18.50
C GLY A 357 11.49 -33.85 17.91
N ALA A 358 12.17 -34.32 16.88
CA ALA A 358 11.88 -35.61 16.26
C ALA A 358 12.31 -36.75 17.20
N PRO A 359 11.46 -37.75 17.45
CA PRO A 359 11.76 -38.85 18.38
C PRO A 359 12.95 -39.71 17.91
N ASP A 360 13.27 -39.64 16.63
CA ASP A 360 14.35 -40.34 15.92
C ASP A 360 15.50 -39.41 15.51
N LEU A 361 15.60 -38.21 16.10
CA LEU A 361 16.72 -37.31 15.83
C LEU A 361 18.05 -37.98 16.18
N VAL A 362 18.93 -38.05 15.18
CA VAL A 362 20.29 -38.58 15.34
C VAL A 362 21.10 -37.69 16.27
N ARG A 363 21.64 -38.28 17.34
CA ARG A 363 22.63 -37.61 18.20
C ARG A 363 24.00 -37.70 17.54
N PHE A 364 24.53 -36.56 17.10
CA PHE A 364 25.75 -36.51 16.31
C PHE A 364 27.00 -37.00 17.06
N GLN A 365 26.96 -37.04 18.40
CA GLN A 365 28.02 -37.57 19.26
C GLN A 365 27.97 -39.09 19.42
N GLU A 366 26.85 -39.74 19.06
CA GLU A 366 26.73 -41.20 19.16
C GLU A 366 27.51 -41.91 18.06
N ALA A 367 27.92 -43.15 18.35
CA ALA A 367 28.66 -43.99 17.41
C ALA A 367 27.74 -44.44 16.26
N TRP A 368 28.16 -44.16 15.02
CA TRP A 368 27.55 -44.73 13.82
C TRP A 368 28.23 -46.05 13.45
N SER A 369 29.53 -46.15 13.68
CA SER A 369 30.33 -47.38 13.52
C SER A 369 31.37 -47.47 14.66
N PRO A 370 32.10 -48.61 14.80
CA PRO A 370 33.08 -48.79 15.86
C PRO A 370 34.17 -47.71 15.92
N GLU A 371 34.43 -47.03 14.79
CA GLU A 371 35.50 -46.05 14.65
C GLU A 371 35.00 -44.61 14.40
N HIS A 372 33.70 -44.42 14.14
CA HIS A 372 33.17 -43.13 13.69
C HIS A 372 31.85 -42.76 14.36
N SER A 373 31.72 -41.50 14.79
CA SER A 373 30.44 -40.93 15.20
C SER A 373 29.55 -40.60 14.00
N TYR A 374 28.27 -40.33 14.26
CA TYR A 374 27.37 -39.78 13.24
C TYR A 374 27.87 -38.42 12.71
N LEU A 375 28.54 -37.60 13.54
CA LEU A 375 29.19 -36.37 13.09
C LEU A 375 30.33 -36.67 12.12
N ASP A 376 31.17 -37.67 12.40
CA ASP A 376 32.30 -38.04 11.53
C ASP A 376 31.80 -38.60 10.20
N LYS A 377 30.77 -39.44 10.22
CA LYS A 377 30.11 -39.92 9.00
C LYS A 377 29.59 -38.76 8.14
N LEU A 378 28.99 -37.74 8.76
CA LEU A 378 28.50 -36.56 8.06
C LEU A 378 29.66 -35.74 7.46
N LYS A 379 30.72 -35.50 8.23
CA LYS A 379 31.94 -34.81 7.78
C LYS A 379 32.55 -35.49 6.55
N ILE A 380 32.73 -36.81 6.60
CA ILE A 380 33.27 -37.62 5.50
C ILE A 380 32.35 -37.52 4.27
N SER A 381 31.04 -37.66 4.46
CA SER A 381 30.05 -37.57 3.39
C SER A 381 30.07 -36.21 2.69
N LEU A 382 30.15 -35.11 3.45
CA LEU A 382 30.16 -33.76 2.89
C LEU A 382 31.49 -33.43 2.21
N ALA A 383 32.62 -33.79 2.83
CA ALA A 383 33.94 -33.57 2.27
C ALA A 383 34.11 -34.18 0.86
N SER A 384 33.46 -35.31 0.59
CA SER A 384 33.47 -35.96 -0.74
C SER A 384 32.70 -35.21 -1.82
N ARG A 385 31.81 -34.28 -1.45
CA ARG A 385 30.87 -33.57 -2.34
C ARG A 385 31.07 -32.07 -2.38
N THR A 386 31.93 -31.53 -1.52
CA THR A 386 32.16 -30.08 -1.40
C THR A 386 33.43 -29.67 -2.15
N PRO A 387 33.38 -28.62 -3.00
CA PRO A 387 34.56 -28.03 -3.62
C PRO A 387 35.63 -27.65 -2.58
N LYS A 388 36.92 -27.86 -2.89
CA LYS A 388 38.06 -27.58 -1.99
C LYS A 388 38.43 -26.09 -1.90
N ASP A 389 37.46 -25.19 -2.06
CA ASP A 389 37.65 -23.74 -1.92
C ASP A 389 37.78 -23.34 -0.44
N GLN A 390 38.68 -22.41 -0.12
CA GLN A 390 38.89 -21.86 1.23
C GLN A 390 37.64 -21.20 1.83
N GLY A 391 36.72 -20.67 0.99
CA GLY A 391 35.49 -20.07 1.48
C GLY A 391 34.50 -21.10 2.06
N LEU A 392 34.43 -22.29 1.45
CA LEU A 392 33.45 -23.32 1.82
C LEU A 392 33.90 -24.16 3.03
N SER A 393 35.21 -24.32 3.22
CA SER A 393 35.77 -25.02 4.38
C SER A 393 35.42 -24.32 5.69
N HIS A 394 35.50 -22.98 5.74
CA HIS A 394 35.15 -22.19 6.92
C HIS A 394 33.65 -22.32 7.29
N VAL A 395 32.77 -22.38 6.28
CA VAL A 395 31.32 -22.56 6.49
C VAL A 395 31.03 -23.96 7.07
N LEU A 396 31.68 -25.00 6.54
CA LEU A 396 31.50 -26.37 7.04
C LEU A 396 31.98 -26.52 8.49
N GLU A 397 33.10 -25.90 8.86
CA GLU A 397 33.58 -25.91 10.25
C GLU A 397 32.60 -25.22 11.21
N GLN A 398 31.97 -24.13 10.79
CA GLN A 398 30.89 -23.50 11.57
C GLN A 398 29.69 -24.43 11.74
N VAL A 399 29.25 -25.10 10.67
CA VAL A 399 28.15 -26.09 10.72
C VAL A 399 28.50 -27.23 11.69
N TYR A 400 29.72 -27.77 11.63
CA TYR A 400 30.15 -28.84 12.54
C TYR A 400 30.21 -28.40 14.00
N SER A 401 30.62 -27.17 14.26
CA SER A 401 30.61 -26.59 15.60
C SER A 401 29.19 -26.50 16.18
N VAL A 402 28.23 -26.05 15.37
CA VAL A 402 26.81 -25.97 15.75
C VAL A 402 26.22 -27.36 16.00
N LEU A 403 26.46 -28.33 15.10
CA LEU A 403 25.95 -29.69 15.26
C LEU A 403 26.55 -30.41 16.47
N LYS A 404 27.80 -30.09 16.84
CA LYS A 404 28.44 -30.61 18.05
C LYS A 404 27.81 -30.07 19.33
N GLN A 405 27.21 -28.87 19.29
CA GLN A 405 26.51 -28.25 20.43
C GLN A 405 25.02 -28.61 20.49
N ALA A 406 24.44 -29.09 19.38
CA ALA A 406 23.01 -29.37 19.25
C ALA A 406 22.58 -30.77 19.73
N GLY A 407 23.47 -31.52 20.39
CA GLY A 407 23.24 -32.90 20.86
C GLY A 407 23.45 -33.07 22.36
#